data_AF-A0AA43UDS5-F1
#
_entry.id   AF-A0AA43UDS5-F1
#
_cell.length_a   1.000
_cell.length_b   1.000
_cell.length_c   1.000
_cell.angle_alpha   90.00
_cell.angle_beta   90.00
_cell.angle_gamma   90.00
#
_symmetry.space_group_name_H-M   'P 1'
#
loop_
_entity.id
_entity.type
_entity.pdbx_description
1 polymer ?
#
loop_
_entity_poly.entity_id
_entity_poly.type
_entity_poly.pdbx_seq_one_letter_code
_entity_poly.pdbx_strand_id
1 'polypeptide(L)'
;MAEVIVKMKFCNKTHRITVKMKDDGDLSLHVATDCPEVKYYAECLGDTITMEDITDISSSRIMSPENLEKVTMTCLAPNGIINAAWLETGMMSKKLAKDVKENVISFERVDDD
;
A
#
# COMPACT_ATOMS: atom_id res chain seq x y z
N MET A 1 -6.51 -8.00 11.72
CA MET A 1 -5.57 -6.90 11.39
C MET A 1 -4.38 -7.46 10.62
N ALA A 2 -3.93 -6.73 9.60
CA ALA A 2 -2.69 -6.97 8.87
C ALA A 2 -1.83 -5.71 8.88
N GLU A 3 -0.51 -5.89 8.89
CA GLU A 3 0.47 -4.80 8.84
C GLU A 3 1.50 -5.11 7.75
N VAL A 4 1.85 -4.11 6.97
CA VAL A 4 2.89 -4.17 5.93
C VAL A 4 3.87 -3.01 6.11
N ILE A 5 5.15 -3.29 5.85
CA ILE A 5 6.22 -2.28 5.83
C ILE A 5 6.66 -2.08 4.39
N VAL A 6 6.46 -0.87 3.88
CA VAL A 6 6.90 -0.46 2.54
C VAL A 6 8.24 0.26 2.67
N LYS A 7 9.30 -0.30 2.08
CA LYS A 7 10.65 0.28 2.07
C LYS A 7 10.96 0.89 0.70
N MET A 8 10.83 2.20 0.57
CA MET A 8 11.23 2.95 -0.62
C MET A 8 12.71 3.31 -0.55
N LYS A 9 13.59 2.36 -0.90
CA LYS A 9 15.05 2.59 -0.92
C LYS A 9 15.45 3.76 -1.82
N PHE A 10 14.76 3.94 -2.95
CA PHE A 10 15.05 5.00 -3.93
C PHE A 10 15.00 6.41 -3.35
N CYS A 11 14.00 6.72 -2.51
CA CYS A 11 13.86 8.02 -1.85
C CYS A 11 14.17 7.97 -0.33
N ASN A 12 14.71 6.84 0.14
CA ASN A 12 15.02 6.57 1.55
C ASN A 12 13.82 6.77 2.52
N LYS A 13 12.61 6.40 2.10
CA LYS A 13 11.40 6.48 2.93
C LYS A 13 10.90 5.10 3.34
N THR A 14 10.28 5.04 4.52
CA THR A 14 9.63 3.82 5.02
C THR A 14 8.22 4.16 5.49
N HIS A 15 7.25 3.35 5.05
CA HIS A 15 5.84 3.52 5.42
C HIS A 15 5.37 2.25 6.15
N ARG A 16 4.73 2.42 7.30
CA ARG A 16 4.05 1.32 8.01
C ARG A 16 2.56 1.47 7.79
N ILE A 17 1.95 0.44 7.21
CA ILE A 17 0.54 0.47 6.82
C ILE A 17 -0.18 -0.64 7.55
N THR A 18 -1.24 -0.28 8.27
CA THR A 18 -2.05 -1.21 9.04
C THR A 18 -3.50 -1.15 8.55
N VAL A 19 -4.07 -2.33 8.28
CA VAL A 19 -5.46 -2.47 7.84
C VAL A 19 -6.19 -3.47 8.73
N LYS A 20 -7.44 -3.16 9.09
CA LYS A 20 -8.31 -4.06 9.85
C LYS A 20 -9.74 -4.01 9.32
N MET A 21 -10.32 -5.19 9.10
CA MET A 21 -11.74 -5.36 8.76
C MET A 21 -12.62 -4.88 9.92
N LYS A 22 -13.60 -4.04 9.61
CA LYS A 22 -14.64 -3.57 10.53
C LYS A 22 -15.86 -4.47 10.44
N ASP A 23 -16.75 -4.35 11.42
CA ASP A 23 -17.97 -5.17 11.49
C ASP A 23 -18.99 -4.84 10.39
N ASP A 24 -18.90 -3.65 9.79
CA ASP A 24 -19.74 -3.19 8.67
C ASP A 24 -19.23 -3.64 7.29
N GLY A 25 -18.08 -4.32 7.23
CA GLY A 25 -17.45 -4.79 6.00
C GLY A 25 -16.46 -3.82 5.36
N ASP A 26 -16.34 -2.59 5.89
CA ASP A 26 -15.30 -1.65 5.48
C ASP A 26 -13.96 -1.97 6.17
N LEU A 27 -12.91 -1.30 5.72
CA LEU A 27 -11.54 -1.51 6.19
C LEU A 27 -11.03 -0.22 6.84
N SER A 28 -10.70 -0.29 8.12
CA SER A 28 -9.91 0.78 8.76
C SER A 28 -8.49 0.79 8.21
N LEU A 29 -7.99 1.98 7.88
CA LEU A 29 -6.67 2.23 7.30
C LEU A 29 -5.87 3.17 8.21
N HIS A 30 -4.62 2.79 8.48
CA HIS A 30 -3.64 3.68 9.09
C HIS A 30 -2.33 3.63 8.31
N VAL A 31 -1.79 4.80 7.95
CA VAL A 31 -0.51 4.95 7.25
C VAL A 31 0.42 5.82 8.10
N ALA A 32 1.41 5.20 8.73
CA ALA A 32 2.47 5.90 9.45
C ALA A 32 3.66 6.16 8.51
N THR A 33 3.94 7.44 8.26
CA THR A 33 4.95 7.90 7.30
C THR A 33 5.48 9.28 7.68
N ASP A 34 6.74 9.57 7.33
CA ASP A 34 7.36 10.89 7.39
C ASP A 34 7.46 11.57 6.00
N CYS A 35 7.04 10.89 4.93
CA CYS A 35 7.00 11.42 3.57
C CYS A 35 5.75 12.30 3.39
N PRO A 36 5.90 13.62 3.11
CA PRO A 36 4.76 14.54 3.04
C PRO A 36 3.78 14.21 1.91
N GLU A 37 4.25 13.65 0.81
CA GLU A 37 3.46 13.24 -0.36
C GLU A 37 2.60 12.03 -0.04
N VAL A 38 3.16 11.03 0.65
CA VAL A 38 2.41 9.86 1.14
C VAL A 38 1.46 10.24 2.27
N LYS A 39 1.82 11.25 3.08
CA LYS A 39 0.93 11.78 4.11
C LYS A 39 -0.30 12.45 3.49
N TYR A 40 -0.09 13.33 2.50
CA TYR A 40 -1.19 13.93 1.74
C TYR A 40 -2.07 12.87 1.07
N TYR A 41 -1.46 11.89 0.42
CA TYR A 41 -2.17 10.76 -0.18
C TYR A 41 -3.03 9.99 0.84
N ALA A 42 -2.49 9.70 2.03
CA ALA A 42 -3.24 9.04 3.10
C ALA A 42 -4.40 9.90 3.62
N GLU A 43 -4.22 11.23 3.70
CA GLU A 43 -5.28 12.17 4.07
C GLU A 43 -6.41 12.20 3.04
N CYS A 44 -6.11 12.09 1.73
CA CYS A 44 -7.13 11.98 0.67
C CYS A 44 -7.97 10.71 0.78
N LEU A 45 -7.37 9.59 1.21
CA LEU A 45 -8.09 8.33 1.42
C LEU A 45 -8.91 8.32 2.72
N GLY A 46 -8.46 9.08 3.73
CA GLY A 46 -9.01 9.06 5.07
C GLY A 46 -8.63 7.79 5.85
N ASP A 47 -9.38 7.51 6.91
CA ASP A 47 -9.14 6.38 7.82
C ASP A 47 -9.89 5.10 7.41
N THR A 48 -10.62 5.14 6.29
CA THR A 48 -11.55 4.09 5.87
C THR A 48 -11.51 3.88 4.36
N ILE A 49 -11.18 2.66 3.95
CA ILE A 49 -11.27 2.19 2.56
C ILE A 49 -12.33 1.09 2.47
N THR A 50 -12.92 0.91 1.30
CA THR A 50 -14.00 -0.05 1.07
C THR A 50 -13.46 -1.33 0.42
N MET A 51 -14.31 -2.35 0.31
CA MET A 51 -14.01 -3.54 -0.49
C MET A 51 -13.85 -3.21 -1.98
N GLU A 52 -14.59 -2.23 -2.50
CA GLU A 52 -14.48 -1.79 -3.89
C GLU A 52 -13.10 -1.17 -4.17
N ASP A 53 -12.59 -0.36 -3.23
CA ASP A 53 -11.25 0.26 -3.34
C ASP A 53 -10.14 -0.76 -3.58
N ILE A 54 -10.32 -1.99 -3.13
CA ILE A 54 -9.30 -3.05 -3.20
C ILE A 54 -9.62 -4.14 -4.23
N THR A 55 -10.78 -4.11 -4.88
CA THR A 55 -11.19 -5.16 -5.84
C THR A 55 -11.42 -4.64 -7.25
N ASP A 56 -11.74 -3.36 -7.44
CA ASP A 56 -11.94 -2.76 -8.75
C ASP A 56 -10.97 -1.58 -8.96
N ILE A 57 -9.98 -1.76 -9.84
CA ILE A 57 -9.01 -0.72 -10.13
C ILE A 57 -9.63 0.53 -10.76
N SER A 58 -10.75 0.40 -11.47
CA SER A 58 -11.38 1.49 -12.22
C SER A 58 -12.12 2.48 -11.32
N SER A 59 -12.71 1.99 -10.23
CA SER A 59 -13.39 2.80 -9.22
C SER A 59 -12.57 2.98 -7.94
N SER A 60 -11.41 2.33 -7.83
CA SER A 60 -10.57 2.39 -6.63
C SER A 60 -10.07 3.79 -6.32
N ARG A 61 -10.40 4.29 -5.12
CA ARG A 61 -9.82 5.53 -4.61
C ARG A 61 -8.33 5.40 -4.33
N ILE A 62 -7.83 4.19 -4.06
CA ILE A 62 -6.39 3.91 -3.86
C ILE A 62 -5.61 4.18 -5.15
N MET A 63 -6.22 3.86 -6.30
CA MET A 63 -5.61 3.98 -7.63
C MET A 63 -6.14 5.16 -8.45
N SER A 64 -6.94 6.05 -7.85
CA SER A 64 -7.51 7.18 -8.58
C SER A 64 -6.42 8.20 -8.94
N PRO A 65 -6.44 8.76 -10.18
CA PRO A 65 -5.46 9.77 -10.58
C PRO A 65 -5.45 11.02 -9.67
N GLU A 66 -6.61 11.39 -9.13
CA GLU A 66 -6.76 12.52 -8.20
C GLU A 66 -6.00 12.30 -6.90
N ASN A 67 -6.14 11.12 -6.28
CA ASN A 67 -5.43 10.83 -5.04
C ASN A 67 -3.93 10.59 -5.27
N LEU A 68 -3.57 10.06 -6.44
CA LEU A 68 -2.18 9.78 -6.79
C LEU A 68 -1.38 11.01 -7.25
N GLU A 69 -1.98 12.19 -7.36
CA GLU A 69 -1.38 13.40 -7.97
C GLU A 69 0.01 13.75 -7.41
N LYS A 70 0.24 13.53 -6.10
CA LYS A 70 1.50 13.89 -5.42
C LYS A 70 2.50 12.75 -5.28
N VAL A 71 2.09 11.50 -5.50
CA VAL A 71 2.97 10.34 -5.40
C VAL A 71 3.46 9.93 -6.78
N THR A 72 4.73 9.53 -6.88
CA THR A 72 5.25 9.01 -8.15
C THR A 72 4.56 7.68 -8.48
N MET A 73 4.35 7.38 -9.76
CA MET A 73 3.79 6.08 -10.18
C MET A 73 4.60 4.87 -9.68
N THR A 74 5.89 5.08 -9.39
CA THR A 74 6.81 4.06 -8.87
C THR A 74 6.79 3.94 -7.34
N CYS A 75 6.05 4.81 -6.65
CA CYS A 75 5.91 4.73 -5.19
C CYS A 75 5.15 3.46 -4.82
N LEU A 76 5.70 2.67 -3.90
CA LEU A 76 5.09 1.42 -3.45
C LEU A 76 4.05 1.63 -2.33
N ALA A 77 3.83 2.87 -1.86
CA ALA A 77 2.86 3.12 -0.78
C ALA A 77 1.42 2.70 -1.16
N PRO A 78 0.87 3.05 -2.35
CA PRO A 78 -0.45 2.55 -2.78
C PRO A 78 -0.51 1.01 -2.83
N ASN A 79 0.54 0.38 -3.37
CA ASN A 79 0.65 -1.07 -3.39
C ASN A 79 0.68 -1.65 -1.96
N GLY A 80 1.35 -1.00 -1.02
CA GLY A 80 1.38 -1.40 0.39
C GLY A 80 0.00 -1.40 1.05
N ILE A 81 -0.85 -0.43 0.71
CA ILE A 81 -2.25 -0.39 1.18
C ILE A 81 -3.01 -1.61 0.65
N ILE A 82 -2.92 -1.90 -0.64
CA ILE A 82 -3.57 -3.08 -1.24
C ILE A 82 -3.06 -4.37 -0.60
N ASN A 83 -1.74 -4.54 -0.45
CA ASN A 83 -1.16 -5.73 0.17
C ASN A 83 -1.67 -5.91 1.61
N ALA A 84 -1.71 -4.85 2.42
CA ALA A 84 -2.22 -4.91 3.79
C ALA A 84 -3.72 -5.26 3.81
N ALA A 85 -4.51 -4.64 2.94
CA ALA A 85 -5.93 -4.93 2.83
C ALA A 85 -6.20 -6.37 2.37
N TRP A 86 -5.53 -6.85 1.33
CA TRP A 86 -5.70 -8.21 0.82
C TRP A 86 -5.22 -9.28 1.79
N LEU A 87 -4.18 -9.00 2.57
CA LEU A 87 -3.82 -9.86 3.70
C LEU A 87 -4.95 -9.91 4.71
N GLU A 88 -5.52 -8.75 5.06
CA GLU A 88 -6.58 -8.68 6.06
C GLU A 88 -7.87 -9.38 5.63
N THR A 89 -8.29 -9.20 4.37
CA THR A 89 -9.52 -9.79 3.82
C THR A 89 -9.36 -11.26 3.43
N GLY A 90 -8.14 -11.79 3.43
CA GLY A 90 -7.84 -13.17 3.04
C GLY A 90 -7.72 -13.38 1.52
N MET A 91 -7.77 -12.32 0.72
CA MET A 91 -7.46 -12.37 -0.72
C MET A 91 -5.99 -12.73 -0.99
N MET A 92 -5.11 -12.47 -0.01
CA MET A 92 -3.72 -12.93 -0.01
C MET A 92 -3.41 -13.76 1.24
N SER A 93 -2.68 -14.87 1.05
CA SER A 93 -2.33 -15.78 2.15
C SER A 93 -1.35 -15.14 3.13
N LYS A 94 -1.80 -14.90 4.38
CA LYS A 94 -0.94 -14.42 5.48
C LYS A 94 0.21 -15.38 5.78
N LYS A 95 0.02 -16.69 5.59
CA LYS A 95 1.07 -17.70 5.80
C LYS A 95 2.17 -17.54 4.75
N LEU A 96 1.78 -17.57 3.47
CA LEU A 96 2.74 -17.48 2.37
C LEU A 96 3.52 -16.15 2.43
N ALA A 97 2.83 -15.03 2.68
CA ALA A 97 3.48 -13.73 2.84
C ALA A 97 4.55 -13.72 3.95
N LYS A 98 4.29 -14.41 5.07
CA LYS A 98 5.27 -14.57 6.16
C LYS A 98 6.44 -15.48 5.78
N ASP A 99 6.23 -16.44 4.88
CA ASP A 99 7.27 -17.35 4.44
C ASP A 99 8.20 -16.67 3.41
N VAL A 100 7.63 -15.99 2.40
CA VAL A 100 8.41 -15.32 1.33
C VAL A 100 8.96 -13.95 1.72
N LYS A 101 8.41 -13.32 2.76
CA LYS A 101 8.80 -12.01 3.34
C LYS A 101 8.50 -10.78 2.50
N GLU A 102 8.87 -10.74 1.22
CA GLU A 102 8.74 -9.54 0.40
C GLU A 102 8.65 -9.82 -1.10
N ASN A 103 8.02 -8.89 -1.81
CA ASN A 103 8.22 -8.70 -3.24
C ASN A 103 9.20 -7.54 -3.42
N VAL A 104 10.18 -7.67 -4.32
CA VAL A 104 11.26 -6.67 -4.47
C VAL A 104 11.39 -6.21 -5.92
N ILE A 105 11.59 -4.90 -6.08
CA ILE A 105 12.11 -4.30 -7.31
C ILE A 105 13.57 -3.93 -7.02
N SER A 106 14.49 -4.53 -7.76
CA SER A 106 15.93 -4.27 -7.62
C SER A 106 16.46 -3.52 -8.84
N PHE A 107 17.27 -2.51 -8.59
CA PHE A 107 18.03 -1.81 -9.63
C PHE A 107 19.44 -2.41 -9.63
N GLU A 108 19.69 -3.29 -10.59
CA GLU A 108 21.00 -3.93 -10.75
C GLU A 108 21.86 -3.11 -11.72
N ARG A 109 23.17 -3.06 -11.46
CA ARG A 109 24.12 -2.53 -12.42
C ARG A 109 24.18 -3.52 -13.58
N VAL A 110 23.83 -3.04 -14.78
CA VAL A 110 24.20 -3.74 -16.01
C VAL A 110 25.59 -3.18 -16.34
N ASP A 111 26.62 -4.02 -16.28
CA ASP A 111 27.92 -3.62 -16.78
C ASP A 111 27.78 -3.45 -18.30
N ASP A 112 27.88 -2.21 -18.76
CA ASP A 112 28.01 -1.91 -20.19
C ASP A 112 29.45 -2.24 -20.59
N ASP A 113 29.65 -3.36 -21.29
CA ASP A 113 30.86 -3.61 -22.09
C ASP A 113 30.91 -2.65 -23.31
#